data_AF-A0AA39DBZ3-F1
#
_entry.id   AF-A0AA39DBZ3-F1
#
_cell.length_a   1.000
_cell.length_b   1.000
_cell.length_c   1.000
_cell.angle_alpha   90.00
_cell.angle_beta   90.00
_cell.angle_gamma   90.00
#
_symmetry.space_group_name_H-M   'P 1'
#
loop_
_entity.id
_entity.type
_entity.pdbx_description
1 polymer ?
#
loop_
_entity_poly.entity_id
_entity_poly.type
_entity_poly.pdbx_seq_one_letter_code
_entity_poly.pdbx_strand_id
1 'polypeptide(L)'
;MREILHVQGGQCGNQIGAKFWEVVCAEHGIDSTGRYQGDTELQLERVNVYYNEASCGRFVPRAVLMDLEPGTMDSVRSGPYGQIFRPDNFVFGQSGAGNNWAKGHYTEGAELIDSVLDAVRKEAENCDCLQGYQVCHSLGGGTGSGMGTLLISKIREENQNSLTPWLTWL
;
A
#
# COMPACT_ATOMS: atom_id res chain seq x y z
N MET A 1 15.72 9.58 5.35
CA MET A 1 15.77 10.04 3.95
C MET A 1 14.45 10.75 3.67
N ARG A 2 13.82 10.70 2.49
CA ARG A 2 12.43 11.17 2.33
C ARG A 2 11.58 9.96 1.91
N GLU A 3 10.96 9.28 2.88
CA GLU A 3 10.22 8.03 2.63
C GLU A 3 8.73 8.28 2.36
N ILE A 4 8.13 7.46 1.50
CA ILE A 4 6.69 7.49 1.18
C ILE A 4 6.10 6.10 1.48
N LEU A 5 4.98 6.09 2.20
CA LEU A 5 4.22 4.87 2.45
C LEU A 5 3.08 4.75 1.42
N HIS A 6 3.09 3.68 0.65
CA HIS A 6 2.04 3.39 -0.34
C HIS A 6 0.91 2.59 0.32
N VAL A 7 -0.34 3.02 0.16
CA VAL A 7 -1.52 2.26 0.59
C VAL A 7 -2.40 2.02 -0.61
N GLN A 8 -2.80 0.78 -0.84
CA GLN A 8 -3.70 0.41 -1.93
C GLN A 8 -4.96 -0.26 -1.37
N GLY A 9 -6.13 0.21 -1.81
CA GLY A 9 -7.42 -0.13 -1.23
C GLY A 9 -8.45 -0.61 -2.26
N GLY A 10 -9.04 -1.77 -1.99
CA GLY A 10 -10.07 -2.39 -2.82
C GLY A 10 -9.54 -2.96 -4.13
N GLN A 11 -10.42 -3.60 -4.91
CA GLN A 11 -10.04 -4.29 -6.14
C GLN A 11 -9.27 -3.40 -7.14
N CYS A 12 -9.80 -2.22 -7.47
CA CYS A 12 -9.16 -1.29 -8.40
C CYS A 12 -7.79 -0.81 -7.89
N GLY A 13 -7.72 -0.36 -6.63
CA GLY A 13 -6.50 0.14 -6.02
C GLY A 13 -5.41 -0.92 -5.99
N ASN A 14 -5.76 -2.16 -5.66
CA ASN A 14 -4.81 -3.27 -5.63
C ASN A 14 -4.30 -3.68 -7.02
N GLN A 15 -5.15 -3.65 -8.05
CA GLN A 15 -4.71 -3.95 -9.43
C GLN A 15 -3.78 -2.87 -9.98
N ILE A 16 -4.12 -1.60 -9.77
CA ILE A 16 -3.27 -0.48 -10.17
C ILE A 16 -1.97 -0.49 -9.38
N GLY A 17 -2.04 -0.71 -8.07
CA GLY A 17 -0.88 -0.84 -7.19
C GLY A 17 0.05 -1.97 -7.61
N ALA A 18 -0.47 -3.14 -7.96
CA ALA A 18 0.33 -4.24 -8.49
C ALA A 18 1.09 -3.85 -9.77
N LYS A 19 0.43 -3.15 -10.71
CA LYS A 19 1.09 -2.64 -11.93
C LYS A 19 2.08 -1.52 -11.66
N PHE A 20 1.79 -0.64 -10.71
CA PHE A 20 2.73 0.38 -10.26
C PHE A 20 4.00 -0.27 -9.73
N TRP A 21 3.90 -1.24 -8.82
CA TRP A 21 5.06 -1.93 -8.26
C TRP A 21 5.83 -2.75 -9.30
N GLU A 22 5.16 -3.38 -10.27
CA GLU A 22 5.83 -4.03 -11.41
C GLU A 22 6.76 -3.07 -12.16
N VAL A 23 6.26 -1.86 -12.47
CA VAL A 23 7.01 -0.85 -13.22
C VAL A 23 8.14 -0.28 -12.37
N VAL A 24 7.86 0.09 -11.11
CA VAL A 24 8.87 0.64 -10.20
C VAL A 24 9.98 -0.38 -9.91
N CYS A 25 9.66 -1.67 -9.75
CA CYS A 25 10.66 -2.72 -9.60
C CYS A 25 11.56 -2.79 -10.84
N ALA A 26 10.96 -2.78 -12.05
CA ALA A 26 11.71 -2.82 -13.29
C ALA A 26 12.64 -1.60 -13.49
N GLU A 27 12.16 -0.39 -13.16
CA GLU A 27 12.94 0.85 -13.24
C GLU A 27 14.14 0.84 -12.28
N HIS A 28 13.96 0.30 -11.08
CA HIS A 28 15.02 0.17 -10.07
C HIS A 28 15.87 -1.10 -10.21
N GLY A 29 15.61 -1.95 -11.21
CA GLY A 29 16.34 -3.22 -11.41
C GLY A 29 16.17 -4.21 -10.26
N ILE A 30 15.02 -4.19 -9.58
CA ILE A 30 14.68 -5.11 -8.50
C ILE A 30 13.89 -6.29 -9.07
N ASP A 31 14.34 -7.51 -8.81
CA ASP A 31 13.66 -8.73 -9.25
C ASP A 31 12.45 -9.09 -8.37
N SER A 32 11.72 -10.14 -8.76
CA SER A 32 10.55 -10.64 -8.01
C SER A 32 10.87 -11.16 -6.60
N THR A 33 12.14 -11.40 -6.28
CA THR A 33 12.59 -11.81 -4.95
C THR A 33 12.95 -10.61 -4.07
N GLY A 34 13.03 -9.42 -4.65
CA GLY A 34 13.46 -8.18 -4.00
C GLY A 34 14.98 -7.97 -4.06
N ARG A 35 15.72 -8.69 -4.91
CA ARG A 35 17.16 -8.47 -5.07
C ARG A 35 17.45 -7.51 -6.21
N TYR A 36 18.45 -6.68 -6.02
CA TYR A 36 18.94 -5.79 -7.06
C TYR A 36 19.77 -6.57 -8.09
N GLN A 37 19.38 -6.46 -9.37
CA GLN A 37 20.08 -6.98 -10.54
C GLN A 37 20.31 -5.87 -11.59
N GLY A 38 20.26 -4.60 -11.18
CA GLY A 38 20.44 -3.47 -12.08
C GLY A 38 21.90 -3.20 -12.43
N ASP A 39 22.09 -2.42 -13.49
CA ASP A 39 23.40 -2.15 -14.08
C ASP A 39 23.96 -0.77 -13.69
N THR A 40 23.14 0.12 -13.11
CA THR A 40 23.49 1.53 -12.90
C THR A 40 23.27 1.97 -11.45
N GLU A 41 24.29 2.57 -10.82
CA GLU A 41 24.21 3.06 -9.43
C GLU A 41 23.10 4.09 -9.19
N LEU A 42 22.69 4.84 -10.23
CA LEU A 42 21.56 5.77 -10.19
C LEU A 42 20.24 5.09 -9.79
N GLN A 43 20.07 3.79 -10.09
CA GLN A 43 18.88 3.04 -9.70
C GLN A 43 18.80 2.85 -8.18
N LEU A 44 19.94 2.90 -7.46
CA LEU A 44 20.00 2.73 -6.01
C LEU A 44 19.98 4.06 -5.24
N GLU A 45 20.35 5.18 -5.87
CA GLU A 45 20.54 6.48 -5.20
C GLU A 45 19.32 6.94 -4.37
N ARG A 46 18.10 6.55 -4.79
CA ARG A 46 16.83 6.90 -4.10
C ARG A 46 15.86 5.74 -3.92
N VAL A 47 16.35 4.51 -3.97
CA VAL A 47 15.51 3.31 -3.81
C VAL A 47 14.77 3.31 -2.46
N ASN A 48 15.40 3.86 -1.42
CA ASN A 48 14.86 3.92 -0.06
C ASN A 48 13.60 4.78 0.12
N VAL A 49 13.23 5.58 -0.90
CA VAL A 49 11.97 6.36 -0.89
C VAL A 49 10.77 5.41 -0.83
N TYR A 50 10.78 4.35 -1.64
CA TYR A 50 9.67 3.39 -1.77
C TYR A 50 9.98 2.02 -1.16
N TYR A 51 11.26 1.68 -1.00
CA TYR A 51 11.67 0.39 -0.47
C TYR A 51 12.28 0.51 0.93
N ASN A 52 12.12 -0.55 1.69
CA ASN A 52 12.87 -0.83 2.89
C ASN A 52 13.96 -1.85 2.56
N GLU A 53 15.21 -1.55 2.89
CA GLU A 53 16.33 -2.47 2.74
C GLU A 53 16.36 -3.43 3.93
N ALA A 54 15.86 -4.65 3.72
CA ALA A 54 15.91 -5.72 4.69
C ALA A 54 17.30 -6.39 4.69
N SER A 55 17.52 -7.25 5.69
CA SER A 55 18.73 -8.07 5.77
C SER A 55 18.94 -8.88 4.49
N CYS A 56 20.22 -9.14 4.18
CA CYS A 56 20.66 -9.87 2.99
C CYS A 56 20.43 -9.15 1.65
N GLY A 57 20.36 -7.81 1.65
CA GLY A 57 20.28 -7.00 0.43
C GLY A 57 18.94 -7.15 -0.30
N ARG A 58 17.86 -7.39 0.45
CA ARG A 58 16.50 -7.55 -0.08
C ARG A 58 15.73 -6.25 0.09
N PHE A 59 15.24 -5.68 -1.00
CA PHE A 59 14.37 -4.53 -1.04
C PHE A 59 12.91 -4.96 -0.94
N VAL A 60 12.21 -4.45 0.06
CA VAL A 60 10.79 -4.75 0.34
C VAL A 60 9.99 -3.46 0.16
N PRO A 61 8.93 -3.43 -0.67
CA PRO A 61 8.07 -2.25 -0.80
C PRO A 61 7.47 -1.79 0.52
N ARG A 62 7.49 -0.47 0.75
CA ARG A 62 6.76 0.20 1.83
C ARG A 62 5.29 0.33 1.42
N ALA A 63 4.60 -0.80 1.35
CA ALA A 63 3.23 -0.89 0.88
C ALA A 63 2.32 -1.57 1.90
N VAL A 64 1.10 -1.05 2.06
CA VAL A 64 0.00 -1.69 2.79
C VAL A 64 -1.15 -1.96 1.82
N LEU A 65 -1.64 -3.20 1.81
CA LEU A 65 -2.68 -3.66 0.92
C LEU A 65 -3.92 -3.94 1.76
N MET A 66 -5.02 -3.24 1.46
CA MET A 66 -6.30 -3.45 2.13
C MET A 66 -7.41 -3.81 1.16
N ASP A 67 -8.26 -4.77 1.55
CA ASP A 67 -9.52 -5.04 0.88
C ASP A 67 -10.52 -5.66 1.88
N LEU A 68 -11.81 -5.53 1.63
CA LEU A 68 -12.83 -6.18 2.46
C LEU A 68 -13.08 -7.63 2.01
N GLU A 69 -12.57 -7.99 0.83
CA GLU A 69 -12.67 -9.34 0.26
C GLU A 69 -11.29 -10.00 0.11
N PRO A 70 -11.15 -11.31 0.38
CA PRO A 70 -9.87 -12.01 0.26
C PRO A 70 -9.41 -12.21 -1.19
N GLY A 71 -10.35 -12.29 -2.15
CA GLY A 71 -10.03 -12.71 -3.53
C GLY A 71 -9.06 -11.79 -4.28
N THR A 72 -9.07 -10.49 -3.98
CA THR A 72 -8.11 -9.54 -4.54
C THR A 72 -6.68 -9.84 -4.06
N MET A 73 -6.52 -10.25 -2.80
CA MET A 73 -5.20 -10.52 -2.22
C MET A 73 -4.55 -11.75 -2.82
N ASP A 74 -5.32 -12.81 -3.06
CA ASP A 74 -4.84 -14.01 -3.74
C ASP A 74 -4.34 -13.68 -5.14
N SER A 75 -5.06 -12.80 -5.84
CA SER A 75 -4.68 -12.32 -7.17
C SER A 75 -3.33 -11.59 -7.12
N VAL A 76 -3.12 -10.68 -6.16
CA VAL A 76 -1.84 -9.95 -6.01
C VAL A 76 -0.70 -10.90 -5.62
N ARG A 77 -0.91 -11.83 -4.67
CA ARG A 77 0.12 -12.79 -4.22
C ARG A 77 0.55 -13.75 -5.34
N SER A 78 -0.39 -14.13 -6.22
CA SER A 78 -0.12 -14.96 -7.39
C SER A 78 0.56 -14.21 -8.54
N GLY A 79 0.62 -12.87 -8.45
CA GLY A 79 1.27 -12.02 -9.43
C GLY A 79 2.79 -12.14 -9.43
N PRO A 80 3.47 -11.62 -10.47
CA PRO A 80 4.91 -11.78 -10.66
C PRO A 80 5.74 -11.23 -9.50
N TYR A 81 5.31 -10.12 -8.90
CA TYR A 81 5.95 -9.50 -7.73
C TYR A 81 5.19 -9.75 -6.43
N GLY A 82 4.22 -10.67 -6.39
CA GLY A 82 3.38 -10.89 -5.21
C GLY A 82 4.17 -11.28 -3.95
N GLN A 83 5.35 -11.89 -4.12
CA GLN A 83 6.22 -12.37 -3.05
C GLN A 83 7.16 -11.29 -2.48
N ILE A 84 7.25 -10.12 -3.11
CA ILE A 84 8.12 -9.03 -2.64
C ILE A 84 7.51 -8.30 -1.44
N PHE A 85 6.18 -8.26 -1.37
CA PHE A 85 5.43 -7.59 -0.30
C PHE A 85 5.56 -8.36 1.02
N ARG A 86 5.58 -7.62 2.13
CA ARG A 86 5.55 -8.24 3.46
C ARG A 86 4.19 -8.88 3.71
N PRO A 87 4.12 -10.18 4.09
CA PRO A 87 2.85 -10.86 4.35
C PRO A 87 1.96 -10.16 5.39
N ASP A 88 2.58 -9.54 6.40
CA ASP A 88 1.90 -8.81 7.48
C ASP A 88 1.19 -7.54 7.01
N ASN A 89 1.54 -7.03 5.83
CA ASN A 89 0.96 -5.79 5.29
C ASN A 89 -0.28 -6.04 4.42
N PHE A 90 -0.71 -7.30 4.30
CA PHE A 90 -1.96 -7.67 3.67
C PHE A 90 -3.05 -7.75 4.72
N VAL A 91 -3.93 -6.76 4.73
CA VAL A 91 -5.06 -6.69 5.65
C VAL A 91 -6.34 -6.91 4.87
N PHE A 92 -7.09 -7.95 5.19
CA PHE A 92 -8.33 -8.23 4.46
C PHE A 92 -9.46 -8.73 5.33
N GLY A 93 -10.68 -8.37 4.93
CA GLY A 93 -11.92 -8.82 5.55
C GLY A 93 -12.41 -10.16 5.02
N GLN A 94 -13.57 -10.58 5.51
CA GLN A 94 -14.29 -11.78 5.05
C GLN A 94 -15.59 -11.43 4.29
N SER A 95 -15.89 -10.14 4.15
CA SER A 95 -17.20 -9.63 3.72
C SER A 95 -16.99 -8.39 2.86
N GLY A 96 -17.54 -8.36 1.65
CA GLY A 96 -17.39 -7.23 0.73
C GLY A 96 -18.36 -6.08 0.99
N ALA A 97 -17.93 -4.86 0.64
CA ALA A 97 -18.81 -3.69 0.67
C ALA A 97 -19.91 -3.73 -0.42
N GLY A 98 -19.77 -4.55 -1.46
CA GLY A 98 -20.79 -4.72 -2.51
C GLY A 98 -21.18 -3.42 -3.21
N ASN A 99 -20.19 -2.60 -3.59
CA ASN A 99 -20.38 -1.26 -4.18
C ASN A 99 -21.21 -0.28 -3.32
N ASN A 100 -21.30 -0.51 -2.01
CA ASN A 100 -21.94 0.39 -1.08
C ASN A 100 -20.89 1.17 -0.27
N TRP A 101 -20.79 2.48 -0.53
CA TRP A 101 -19.89 3.37 0.19
C TRP A 101 -20.13 3.37 1.71
N ALA A 102 -21.40 3.38 2.14
CA ALA A 102 -21.73 3.41 3.57
C ALA A 102 -21.28 2.15 4.31
N LYS A 103 -21.32 0.98 3.65
CA LYS A 103 -20.75 -0.25 4.21
C LYS A 103 -19.24 -0.14 4.39
N GLY A 104 -18.55 0.35 3.37
CA GLY A 104 -17.10 0.57 3.43
C GLY A 104 -16.69 1.63 4.46
N HIS A 105 -17.53 2.64 4.72
CA HIS A 105 -17.17 3.75 5.59
C HIS A 105 -17.63 3.59 7.05
N TYR A 106 -18.81 3.01 7.29
CA TYR A 106 -19.44 3.01 8.60
C TYR A 106 -19.61 1.62 9.24
N THR A 107 -19.57 0.53 8.46
CA THR A 107 -19.79 -0.82 9.00
C THR A 107 -18.57 -1.71 8.79
N GLU A 108 -18.50 -2.44 7.67
CA GLU A 108 -17.47 -3.46 7.40
C GLU A 108 -16.07 -2.85 7.41
N GLY A 109 -15.90 -1.68 6.77
CA GLY A 109 -14.61 -1.02 6.75
C GLY A 109 -14.24 -0.39 8.09
N ALA A 110 -15.21 0.01 8.92
CA ALA A 110 -14.94 0.49 10.27
C ALA A 110 -14.49 -0.62 11.21
N GLU A 111 -14.91 -1.87 10.99
CA GLU A 111 -14.41 -3.03 11.73
C GLU A 111 -12.96 -3.39 11.35
N LEU A 112 -12.59 -3.22 10.08
CA LEU A 112 -11.25 -3.58 9.59
C LEU A 112 -10.22 -2.44 9.74
N ILE A 113 -10.67 -1.18 9.88
CA ILE A 113 -9.77 -0.01 9.77
C ILE A 113 -8.65 -0.01 10.80
N ASP A 114 -8.91 -0.45 12.04
CA ASP A 114 -7.92 -0.44 13.11
C ASP A 114 -6.75 -1.38 12.77
N SER A 115 -7.03 -2.53 12.15
CA SER A 115 -6.00 -3.45 11.68
C SER A 115 -5.14 -2.85 10.56
N VAL A 116 -5.76 -2.06 9.65
CA VAL A 116 -5.03 -1.34 8.61
C VAL A 116 -4.18 -0.23 9.20
N LEU A 117 -4.71 0.54 10.15
CA LEU A 117 -3.98 1.61 10.83
C LEU A 117 -2.78 1.06 11.61
N ASP A 118 -2.90 -0.09 12.25
CA ASP A 118 -1.78 -0.75 12.91
C ASP A 118 -0.68 -1.16 11.92
N ALA A 119 -1.04 -1.68 10.74
CA ALA A 119 -0.08 -2.00 9.70
C ALA A 119 0.61 -0.73 9.14
N VAL A 120 -0.16 0.32 8.89
CA VAL A 120 0.35 1.63 8.45
C VAL A 120 1.28 2.23 9.49
N ARG A 121 0.92 2.17 10.78
CA ARG A 121 1.75 2.69 11.88
C ARG A 121 3.07 1.94 11.98
N LYS A 122 3.07 0.61 11.92
CA LYS A 122 4.30 -0.20 11.92
C LYS A 122 5.23 0.18 10.76
N GLU A 123 4.69 0.38 9.56
CA GLU A 123 5.50 0.81 8.41
C GLU A 123 5.98 2.26 8.53
N ALA A 124 5.17 3.14 9.11
CA ALA A 124 5.55 4.52 9.39
C ALA A 124 6.69 4.60 10.43
N GLU A 125 6.64 3.79 11.49
CA GLU A 125 7.70 3.68 12.51
C GLU A 125 9.00 3.10 11.94
N ASN A 126 8.92 2.29 10.89
CA ASN A 126 10.08 1.77 10.14
C ASN A 126 10.69 2.80 9.16
N CYS A 127 10.21 4.05 9.14
CA CYS A 127 10.75 5.13 8.31
C CYS A 127 11.56 6.11 9.16
N ASP A 128 12.73 6.52 8.67
CA ASP A 128 13.54 7.53 9.36
C ASP A 128 12.88 8.92 9.32
N CYS A 129 12.27 9.30 8.19
CA CYS A 129 11.60 10.59 8.01
C CYS A 129 10.46 10.50 6.97
N LEU A 130 9.36 9.88 7.41
CA LEU A 130 8.14 9.76 6.61
C LEU A 130 7.64 11.12 6.11
N GLN A 131 7.57 11.28 4.79
CA GLN A 131 7.09 12.51 4.14
C GLN A 131 5.58 12.53 3.98
N GLY A 132 4.97 11.36 3.80
CA GLY A 132 3.53 11.25 3.57
C GLY A 132 3.12 9.89 3.03
N TYR A 133 1.87 9.86 2.60
CA TYR A 133 1.16 8.66 2.19
C TYR A 133 0.68 8.82 0.75
N GLN A 134 0.89 7.78 -0.07
CA GLN A 134 0.30 7.68 -1.40
C GLN A 134 -0.83 6.66 -1.35
N VAL A 135 -2.07 7.07 -1.58
CA VAL A 135 -3.25 6.20 -1.42
C VAL A 135 -3.88 5.91 -2.78
N CYS A 136 -3.80 4.66 -3.24
CA CYS A 136 -4.43 4.20 -4.47
C CYS A 136 -5.77 3.49 -4.18
N HIS A 137 -6.88 4.08 -4.62
CA HIS A 137 -8.22 3.52 -4.43
C HIS A 137 -9.16 4.02 -5.54
N SER A 138 -10.31 3.36 -5.71
CA SER A 138 -11.37 3.84 -6.63
C SER A 138 -12.44 4.62 -5.86
N LEU A 139 -13.08 5.59 -6.53
CA LEU A 139 -14.24 6.29 -5.97
C LEU A 139 -15.57 5.59 -6.28
N GLY A 140 -15.63 4.76 -7.32
CA GLY A 140 -16.85 4.06 -7.73
C GLY A 140 -17.17 2.77 -6.96
N GLY A 141 -16.19 2.16 -6.29
CA GLY A 141 -16.38 0.93 -5.52
C GLY A 141 -17.00 1.17 -4.14
N GLY A 142 -17.16 0.14 -3.32
CA GLY A 142 -17.57 0.28 -1.90
C GLY A 142 -16.36 0.31 -0.94
N THR A 143 -15.44 -0.63 -1.11
CA THR A 143 -14.21 -0.71 -0.30
C THR A 143 -13.27 0.45 -0.62
N GLY A 144 -12.91 0.62 -1.89
CA GLY A 144 -11.99 1.68 -2.32
C GLY A 144 -12.48 3.04 -1.84
N SER A 145 -13.73 3.39 -2.11
CA SER A 145 -14.26 4.71 -1.80
C SER A 145 -14.54 4.88 -0.30
N GLY A 146 -15.34 3.99 0.31
CA GLY A 146 -15.80 4.11 1.69
C GLY A 146 -14.68 3.92 2.70
N MET A 147 -13.98 2.79 2.60
CA MET A 147 -12.87 2.49 3.52
C MET A 147 -11.66 3.38 3.23
N GLY A 148 -11.40 3.72 1.96
CA GLY A 148 -10.33 4.64 1.59
C GLY A 148 -10.51 6.04 2.19
N THR A 149 -11.71 6.63 2.14
CA THR A 149 -11.96 7.94 2.77
C THR A 149 -11.89 7.88 4.29
N LEU A 150 -12.33 6.77 4.90
CA LEU A 150 -12.20 6.54 6.33
C LEU A 150 -10.72 6.51 6.74
N LEU A 151 -9.91 5.74 6.02
CA LEU A 151 -8.46 5.66 6.25
C LEU A 151 -7.79 7.04 6.17
N ILE A 152 -8.06 7.80 5.10
CA ILE A 152 -7.47 9.13 4.92
C ILE A 152 -7.84 10.05 6.08
N SER A 153 -9.09 9.98 6.56
CA SER A 153 -9.56 10.78 7.70
C SER A 153 -8.81 10.41 8.98
N LYS A 154 -8.61 9.11 9.24
CA LYS A 154 -7.87 8.61 10.41
C LYS A 154 -6.39 8.94 10.38
N ILE A 155 -5.72 8.76 9.23
CA ILE A 155 -4.32 9.16 9.05
C ILE A 155 -4.15 10.67 9.32
N ARG A 156 -5.12 11.49 8.90
CA ARG A 156 -5.12 12.94 9.13
C ARG A 156 -5.30 13.34 10.59
N GLU A 157 -6.09 12.58 11.34
CA GLU A 157 -6.22 12.77 12.79
C GLU A 157 -4.91 12.44 13.52
N GLU A 158 -4.24 11.35 13.14
CA GLU A 158 -3.01 10.89 13.79
C GLU A 158 -1.75 11.68 13.38
N ASN A 159 -1.66 12.13 12.13
CA ASN A 159 -0.44 12.72 11.55
C ASN A 159 -0.65 14.17 11.09
N GLN A 160 -1.01 15.06 12.02
CA GLN A 160 -1.32 16.47 11.73
C GLN A 160 -0.22 17.26 11.00
N ASN A 161 1.04 16.80 11.01
CA ASN A 161 2.20 17.50 10.42
C ASN A 161 2.79 16.86 9.15
N SER A 162 2.31 15.69 8.69
CA SER A 162 2.99 14.90 7.63
C SER A 162 2.11 14.58 6.42
N LEU A 163 1.00 15.29 6.21
CA LEU A 163 0.11 15.05 5.08
C LEU A 163 0.42 15.99 3.92
N THR A 164 1.15 15.47 2.93
CA THR A 164 0.88 15.81 1.54
C THR A 164 0.07 14.68 0.92
N PRO A 165 -1.27 14.82 0.76
CA PRO A 165 -2.07 13.84 0.06
C PRO A 165 -1.71 13.92 -1.44
N TRP A 166 -1.01 12.91 -1.95
CA TRP A 166 -0.73 12.78 -3.38
C TRP A 166 -1.47 11.58 -3.97
N LEU A 167 -2.17 11.87 -5.07
CA LEU A 167 -2.85 10.97 -6.01
C LEU A 167 -4.06 10.19 -5.47
N THR A 168 -5.24 10.81 -5.53
CA THR A 168 -6.51 10.12 -5.77
C THR A 168 -6.71 10.02 -7.29
N TRP A 169 -6.82 8.81 -7.87
CA TRP A 169 -7.22 8.65 -9.28
C TRP A 169 -8.58 7.94 -9.37
N LEU A 170 -9.52 8.63 -10.03
CA LEU A 170 -10.81 8.23 -10.62
C LEU A 170 -11.78 7.33 -9.81
#